data_AF-A0A842T461-F1
#
_entry.id   AF-A0A842T461-F1
#
_cell.length_a   1.000
_cell.length_b   1.000
_cell.length_c   1.000
_cell.angle_alpha   90.00
_cell.angle_beta   90.00
_cell.angle_gamma   90.00
#
_symmetry.space_group_name_H-M   'P 1'
#
loop_
_entity.id
_entity.type
_entity.pdbx_description
1 polymer ?
#
loop_
_entity_poly.entity_id
_entity_poly.type
_entity_poly.pdbx_seq_one_letter_code
_entity_poly.pdbx_strand_id
1 'polypeptide(L)'
;MNVKAFADKYQLVNWFKGTIFLLLGVLNSRFDVGFNWFVDNLIFGAIIYFLITVSGMLLVLYLKSPKENAEKRFGKIEIIKFISAGLYLAGYGFAGIIVFYFARNIMILIVLAIIGIVWGISFLYADTWKEKSIVINLIIAIMVSFGLLFGALINDLSIPIFVYFFFLGAFSLQLSKDLLKSCKKVVKVRENTEEYKLLAELLTVKKSQNIILVLQSLTIVFLVIPLFTDIFNYFLYLIPMLIAIILIVISAIFNYIYDFETEYMGRVFILMRSGMFCLIIAYFFASI
;
A
#
# COMPACT_ATOMS: atom_id res chain seq x y z
N MET A 1 -6.74 26.62 -3.54
CA MET A 1 -5.73 25.54 -3.65
C MET A 1 -6.33 24.45 -4.54
N ASN A 2 -5.63 24.00 -5.59
CA ASN A 2 -6.19 23.07 -6.59
C ASN A 2 -6.41 21.67 -5.97
N VAL A 3 -7.62 21.10 -6.10
CA VAL A 3 -8.01 19.81 -5.47
C VAL A 3 -7.07 18.67 -5.90
N LYS A 4 -6.60 18.69 -7.15
CA LYS A 4 -5.63 17.72 -7.66
C LYS A 4 -4.28 17.80 -6.93
N ALA A 5 -3.80 19.03 -6.70
CA ALA A 5 -2.56 19.25 -5.95
C ALA A 5 -2.70 18.87 -4.47
N PHE A 6 -3.88 19.05 -3.87
CA PHE A 6 -4.18 18.56 -2.53
C PHE A 6 -4.21 17.02 -2.48
N ALA A 7 -4.92 16.37 -3.40
CA ALA A 7 -5.03 14.92 -3.46
C ALA A 7 -3.68 14.22 -3.71
N ASP A 8 -2.85 14.77 -4.60
CA ASP A 8 -1.50 14.28 -4.85
C ASP A 8 -0.56 14.53 -3.66
N LYS A 9 -0.73 15.68 -2.98
CA LYS A 9 0.05 16.04 -1.79
C LYS A 9 -0.25 15.11 -0.62
N TYR A 10 -1.52 14.81 -0.33
CA TYR A 10 -1.93 13.98 0.82
C TYR A 10 -2.06 12.49 0.50
N GLN A 11 -1.78 12.10 -0.76
CA GLN A 11 -1.90 10.72 -1.22
C GLN A 11 -3.31 10.13 -1.00
N LEU A 12 -4.36 10.95 -1.13
CA LEU A 12 -5.75 10.56 -0.85
C LEU A 12 -6.17 9.28 -1.60
N VAL A 13 -5.71 9.13 -2.84
CA VAL A 13 -5.97 7.93 -3.66
C VAL A 13 -5.50 6.64 -2.96
N ASN A 14 -4.40 6.69 -2.21
CA ASN A 14 -3.89 5.53 -1.49
C ASN A 14 -4.76 5.20 -0.26
N TRP A 15 -5.46 6.18 0.32
CA TRP A 15 -6.35 5.98 1.46
C TRP A 15 -7.55 5.14 1.03
N PHE A 16 -8.17 5.53 -0.08
CA PHE A 16 -9.29 4.80 -0.67
C PHE A 16 -8.87 3.43 -1.18
N LYS A 17 -7.69 3.30 -1.81
CA LYS A 17 -7.18 1.99 -2.25
C LYS A 17 -6.99 1.02 -1.10
N GLY A 18 -6.38 1.46 0.00
CA GLY A 18 -6.20 0.61 1.19
C GLY A 18 -7.54 0.11 1.72
N THR A 19 -8.54 0.99 1.79
CA THR A 19 -9.89 0.63 2.21
C THR A 19 -10.56 -0.34 1.24
N ILE A 20 -10.43 -0.13 -0.09
CA ILE A 20 -10.94 -1.06 -1.10
C ILE A 20 -10.29 -2.44 -0.95
N PHE A 21 -8.97 -2.50 -0.75
CA PHE A 21 -8.28 -3.76 -0.50
C PHE A 21 -8.76 -4.45 0.77
N LEU A 22 -9.11 -3.69 1.81
CA LEU A 22 -9.80 -4.26 2.97
C LEU A 22 -11.12 -4.90 2.60
N LEU A 23 -11.99 -4.18 1.90
CA LEU A 23 -13.30 -4.71 1.52
C LEU A 23 -13.15 -6.00 0.70
N LEU A 24 -12.17 -6.04 -0.20
CA LEU A 24 -11.82 -7.23 -0.97
C LEU A 24 -11.31 -8.37 -0.08
N GLY A 25 -10.49 -8.08 0.94
CA GLY A 25 -10.04 -9.07 1.92
C GLY A 25 -11.19 -9.70 2.70
N VAL A 26 -12.14 -8.86 3.16
CA VAL A 26 -13.38 -9.31 3.84
C VAL A 26 -14.23 -10.16 2.89
N LEU A 27 -14.42 -9.74 1.64
CA LEU A 27 -15.23 -10.48 0.68
C LEU A 27 -14.61 -11.84 0.32
N ASN A 28 -13.29 -11.90 0.12
CA ASN A 28 -12.58 -13.13 -0.26
C ASN A 28 -12.45 -14.15 0.89
N SER A 29 -12.84 -13.80 2.11
CA SER A 29 -12.80 -14.66 3.30
C SER A 29 -14.19 -14.89 3.91
N ARG A 30 -15.27 -14.59 3.18
CA ARG A 30 -16.65 -14.57 3.71
C ARG A 30 -17.29 -15.95 3.89
N PHE A 31 -16.77 -16.99 3.24
CA PHE A 31 -17.53 -18.25 3.04
C PHE A 31 -17.81 -19.03 4.33
N ASP A 32 -17.02 -18.81 5.38
CA ASP A 32 -17.20 -19.45 6.70
C ASP A 32 -17.71 -18.48 7.78
N VAL A 33 -18.15 -17.28 7.38
CA VAL A 33 -18.55 -16.22 8.31
C VAL A 33 -20.06 -15.99 8.24
N GLY A 34 -20.74 -16.03 9.40
CA GLY A 34 -22.17 -15.73 9.48
C GLY A 34 -22.51 -14.33 8.94
N PHE A 35 -23.66 -14.17 8.27
CA PHE A 35 -24.02 -12.93 7.56
C PHE A 35 -23.95 -11.67 8.44
N ASN A 36 -24.48 -11.73 9.67
CA ASN A 36 -24.42 -10.58 10.60
C ASN A 36 -22.96 -10.24 10.97
N TRP A 37 -22.10 -11.24 11.16
CA TRP A 37 -20.69 -11.02 11.45
C TRP A 37 -19.97 -10.39 10.27
N PHE A 38 -20.28 -10.84 9.05
CA PHE A 38 -19.74 -10.27 7.82
C PHE A 38 -20.12 -8.78 7.66
N VAL A 39 -21.38 -8.41 7.93
CA VAL A 39 -21.84 -7.01 7.87
C VAL A 39 -21.14 -6.14 8.90
N ASP A 40 -21.02 -6.61 10.16
CA ASP A 40 -20.28 -5.90 11.21
C ASP A 40 -18.82 -5.68 10.80
N ASN A 41 -18.17 -6.73 10.28
CA ASN A 41 -16.77 -6.68 9.87
C ASN A 41 -16.54 -5.73 8.69
N LEU A 42 -17.49 -5.62 7.77
CA LEU A 42 -17.48 -4.62 6.70
C LEU A 42 -17.49 -3.20 7.25
N ILE A 43 -18.44 -2.89 8.14
CA ILE A 43 -18.63 -1.53 8.68
C ILE A 43 -17.44 -1.16 9.56
N PHE A 44 -17.18 -1.96 10.58
CA PHE A 44 -16.18 -1.61 11.57
C PHE A 44 -14.75 -1.80 11.06
N GLY A 45 -14.50 -2.85 10.26
CA GLY A 45 -13.21 -3.07 9.63
C GLY A 45 -12.82 -1.93 8.72
N ALA A 46 -13.76 -1.43 7.89
CA ALA A 46 -13.52 -0.27 7.04
C ALA A 46 -13.17 0.99 7.85
N ILE A 47 -13.88 1.27 8.95
CA ILE A 47 -13.60 2.42 9.82
C ILE A 47 -12.20 2.32 10.42
N ILE A 48 -11.87 1.18 11.04
CA ILE A 48 -10.57 0.96 11.68
C ILE A 48 -9.44 1.12 10.67
N TYR A 49 -9.54 0.42 9.54
CA TYR A 49 -8.47 0.42 8.57
C TYR A 49 -8.34 1.75 7.85
N PHE A 50 -9.44 2.47 7.64
CA PHE A 50 -9.40 3.84 7.15
C PHE A 50 -8.60 4.72 8.12
N LEU A 51 -8.89 4.69 9.42
CA LEU A 51 -8.14 5.45 10.44
C LEU A 51 -6.63 5.11 10.43
N ILE A 52 -6.29 3.83 10.36
CA ILE A 52 -4.89 3.36 10.31
C ILE A 52 -4.21 3.82 9.02
N THR A 53 -4.90 3.69 7.88
CA THR A 53 -4.35 4.09 6.57
C THR A 53 -4.11 5.60 6.53
N VAL A 54 -5.07 6.41 7.00
CA VAL A 54 -4.90 7.87 7.09
C VAL A 54 -3.74 8.20 8.02
N SER A 55 -3.66 7.56 9.20
CA SER A 55 -2.54 7.72 10.12
C SER A 55 -1.20 7.48 9.42
N GLY A 56 -1.04 6.35 8.72
CA GLY A 56 0.19 6.01 8.01
C GLY A 56 0.58 6.99 6.93
N MET A 57 -0.40 7.49 6.20
CA MET A 57 -0.16 8.46 5.14
C MET A 57 0.23 9.83 5.72
N LEU A 58 -0.33 10.22 6.87
CA LEU A 58 0.12 11.40 7.62
C LEU A 58 1.56 11.21 8.16
N LEU A 59 1.92 10.02 8.65
CA LEU A 59 3.29 9.71 9.02
C LEU A 59 4.23 9.84 7.81
N VAL A 60 3.83 9.35 6.64
CA VAL A 60 4.60 9.53 5.39
C VAL A 60 4.81 11.02 5.05
N LEU A 61 3.80 11.86 5.26
CA LEU A 61 3.95 13.31 5.06
C LEU A 61 4.89 13.95 6.06
N TYR A 62 4.82 13.52 7.32
CA TYR A 62 5.75 13.94 8.36
C TYR A 62 7.18 13.57 7.97
N LEU A 63 7.44 12.33 7.57
CA LEU A 63 8.76 11.85 7.15
C LEU A 63 9.32 12.56 5.91
N LYS A 64 8.45 13.09 5.04
CA LYS A 64 8.82 13.86 3.85
C LYS A 64 9.09 15.34 4.13
N SER A 65 8.72 15.85 5.30
CA SER A 65 8.75 17.29 5.56
C SER A 65 10.17 17.77 5.92
N PRO A 66 10.64 18.90 5.33
CA PRO A 66 11.97 19.47 5.58
C PRO A 66 12.14 20.03 7.00
N LYS A 67 13.37 19.96 7.53
CA LYS A 67 13.73 20.38 8.91
C LYS A 67 13.92 21.90 9.01
N GLU A 68 14.48 22.54 7.98
CA GLU A 68 14.77 23.99 7.97
C GLU A 68 13.50 24.86 7.82
N ASN A 69 12.47 24.34 7.16
CA ASN A 69 11.14 24.98 7.13
C ASN A 69 10.25 24.60 8.33
N ALA A 70 10.67 23.64 9.17
CA ALA A 70 9.98 23.33 10.41
C ALA A 70 10.09 24.49 11.39
N GLU A 71 11.18 25.28 11.37
CA GLU A 71 11.32 26.38 12.33
C GLU A 71 10.34 27.53 12.12
N LYS A 72 9.99 27.84 10.87
CA LYS A 72 8.93 28.80 10.53
C LYS A 72 7.51 28.19 10.54
N ARG A 73 7.39 26.87 10.70
CA ARG A 73 6.12 26.11 10.68
C ARG A 73 5.91 25.22 11.91
N PHE A 74 6.62 25.43 13.01
CA PHE A 74 6.72 24.47 14.12
C PHE A 74 5.36 23.92 14.59
N GLY A 75 4.32 24.75 14.61
CA GLY A 75 2.96 24.28 14.93
C GLY A 75 2.37 23.26 13.94
N LYS A 76 2.58 23.39 12.62
CA LYS A 76 1.87 22.57 11.62
C LYS A 76 2.43 21.16 11.44
N ILE A 77 3.73 20.94 11.64
CA ILE A 77 4.36 19.62 11.43
C ILE A 77 4.15 18.72 12.65
N GLU A 78 4.30 19.27 13.86
CA GLU A 78 4.01 18.53 15.09
C GLU A 78 2.53 18.16 15.17
N ILE A 79 1.62 19.05 14.75
CA ILE A 79 0.19 18.72 14.63
C ILE A 79 -0.04 17.50 13.72
N ILE A 80 0.66 17.38 12.59
CA ILE A 80 0.53 16.19 11.71
C ILE A 80 0.98 14.92 12.43
N LYS A 81 2.09 14.98 13.18
CA LYS A 81 2.57 13.87 14.01
C LYS A 81 1.53 13.47 15.07
N PHE A 82 0.99 14.43 15.80
CA PHE A 82 -0.03 14.19 16.82
C PHE A 82 -1.34 13.63 16.23
N ILE A 83 -1.82 14.18 15.11
CA ILE A 83 -3.01 13.65 14.42
C ILE A 83 -2.75 12.24 13.91
N SER A 84 -1.58 11.97 13.32
CA SER A 84 -1.22 10.63 12.85
C SER A 84 -1.22 9.62 14.01
N ALA A 85 -0.55 9.93 15.12
CA ALA A 85 -0.55 9.07 16.29
C ALA A 85 -1.95 8.90 16.91
N GLY A 86 -2.72 9.98 17.01
CA GLY A 86 -4.09 9.96 17.54
C GLY A 86 -5.04 9.11 16.70
N LEU A 87 -4.98 9.21 15.37
CA LEU A 87 -5.77 8.37 14.47
C LEU A 87 -5.38 6.90 14.56
N TYR A 88 -4.08 6.60 14.70
CA TYR A 88 -3.62 5.23 14.92
C TYR A 88 -4.17 4.66 16.23
N LEU A 89 -4.03 5.40 17.33
CA LEU A 89 -4.54 5.00 18.64
C LEU A 89 -6.07 4.85 18.65
N ALA A 90 -6.79 5.72 17.94
CA ALA A 90 -8.23 5.59 17.76
C ALA A 90 -8.57 4.30 16.99
N GLY A 91 -7.88 4.02 15.88
CA GLY A 91 -8.06 2.77 15.12
C GLY A 91 -7.75 1.53 15.95
N TYR A 92 -6.66 1.56 16.72
CA TYR A 92 -6.29 0.48 17.65
C TYR A 92 -7.32 0.29 18.77
N GLY A 93 -7.82 1.38 19.35
CA GLY A 93 -8.86 1.36 20.38
C GLY A 93 -10.18 0.79 19.86
N PHE A 94 -10.62 1.22 18.67
CA PHE A 94 -11.80 0.64 18.00
C PHE A 94 -11.60 -0.85 17.72
N ALA A 95 -10.41 -1.26 17.27
CA ALA A 95 -10.10 -2.68 17.11
C ALA A 95 -10.19 -3.44 18.44
N GLY A 96 -9.73 -2.83 19.54
CA GLY A 96 -9.86 -3.40 20.89
C GLY A 96 -11.30 -3.61 21.30
N ILE A 97 -12.16 -2.60 21.09
CA ILE A 97 -13.60 -2.72 21.34
C ILE A 97 -14.18 -3.88 20.53
N ILE A 98 -13.83 -4.00 19.26
CA ILE A 98 -14.34 -5.10 18.42
C ILE A 98 -13.88 -6.46 18.92
N VAL A 99 -12.60 -6.60 19.22
CA VAL A 99 -12.03 -7.86 19.67
C VAL A 99 -12.63 -8.30 21.00
N PHE A 100 -12.75 -7.41 21.99
CA PHE A 100 -13.24 -7.78 23.31
C PHE A 100 -14.77 -7.79 23.44
N TYR A 101 -15.48 -6.83 22.83
CA TYR A 101 -16.93 -6.73 22.95
C TYR A 101 -17.67 -7.67 21.98
N PHE A 102 -17.19 -7.77 20.74
CA PHE A 102 -17.80 -8.64 19.73
C PHE A 102 -17.08 -10.00 19.62
N ALA A 103 -16.21 -10.32 20.58
CA ALA A 103 -15.43 -11.56 20.65
C ALA A 103 -14.72 -11.90 19.32
N ARG A 104 -14.12 -10.88 18.67
CA ARG A 104 -13.39 -11.06 17.40
C ARG A 104 -11.95 -11.53 17.63
N ASN A 105 -11.31 -11.88 16.52
CA ASN A 105 -9.97 -12.44 16.48
C ASN A 105 -8.90 -11.51 17.09
N ILE A 106 -8.23 -11.98 18.15
CA ILE A 106 -7.15 -11.27 18.84
C ILE A 106 -5.93 -10.97 17.93
N MET A 107 -5.73 -11.74 16.86
CA MET A 107 -4.63 -11.53 15.92
C MET A 107 -4.67 -10.14 15.28
N ILE A 108 -5.84 -9.52 15.18
CA ILE A 108 -5.98 -8.13 14.72
C ILE A 108 -5.15 -7.20 15.61
N LEU A 109 -5.27 -7.31 16.94
CA LEU A 109 -4.52 -6.45 17.87
C LEU A 109 -3.02 -6.71 17.82
N ILE A 110 -2.60 -7.96 17.61
CA ILE A 110 -1.19 -8.32 17.48
C ILE A 110 -0.59 -7.68 16.22
N VAL A 111 -1.25 -7.85 15.07
CA VAL A 111 -0.75 -7.29 13.81
C VAL A 111 -0.76 -5.76 13.84
N LEU A 112 -1.81 -5.16 14.42
CA LEU A 112 -1.81 -3.72 14.64
C LEU A 112 -0.66 -3.31 15.56
N ALA A 113 -0.44 -3.98 16.69
CA ALA A 113 0.69 -3.66 17.58
C ALA A 113 2.05 -3.67 16.84
N ILE A 114 2.27 -4.62 15.93
CA ILE A 114 3.47 -4.65 15.07
C ILE A 114 3.55 -3.40 14.20
N ILE A 115 2.45 -2.99 13.54
CA ILE A 115 2.39 -1.75 12.77
C ILE A 115 2.65 -0.53 13.67
N GLY A 116 2.10 -0.52 14.88
CA GLY A 116 2.30 0.52 15.88
C GLY A 116 3.75 0.66 16.33
N ILE A 117 4.47 -0.45 16.48
CA ILE A 117 5.91 -0.45 16.77
C ILE A 117 6.67 0.20 15.60
N VAL A 118 6.36 -0.16 14.36
CA VAL A 118 6.95 0.47 13.18
C VAL A 118 6.67 1.98 13.15
N TRP A 119 5.46 2.43 13.55
CA TRP A 119 5.13 3.86 13.65
C TRP A 119 5.92 4.55 14.75
N GLY A 120 5.98 3.94 15.93
CA GLY A 120 6.74 4.46 17.06
C GLY A 120 8.21 4.67 16.69
N ILE A 121 8.85 3.66 16.11
CA ILE A 121 10.23 3.75 15.62
C ILE A 121 10.33 4.85 14.55
N SER A 122 9.40 4.91 13.61
CA SER A 122 9.42 5.93 12.56
C SER A 122 9.32 7.34 13.12
N PHE A 123 8.54 7.58 14.18
CA PHE A 123 8.44 8.89 14.82
C PHE A 123 9.69 9.26 15.63
N LEU A 124 10.30 8.29 16.30
CA LEU A 124 11.49 8.51 17.15
C LEU A 124 12.73 8.80 16.30
N TYR A 125 12.90 8.07 15.21
CA TYR A 125 14.09 8.16 14.36
C TYR A 125 13.85 8.94 13.06
N ALA A 126 12.68 9.56 12.92
CA ALA A 126 12.32 10.38 11.78
C ALA A 126 13.41 11.40 11.45
N ASP A 127 14.06 12.01 12.44
CA ASP A 127 15.04 13.07 12.21
C ASP A 127 16.45 12.59 11.93
N THR A 128 16.78 11.35 12.30
CA THR A 128 18.15 10.81 12.25
C THR A 128 18.38 9.90 11.05
N TRP A 129 17.32 9.34 10.47
CA TRP A 129 17.44 8.48 9.30
C TRP A 129 17.83 9.24 8.04
N LYS A 130 18.98 8.89 7.46
CA LYS A 130 19.41 9.38 6.14
C LYS A 130 18.65 8.72 4.99
N GLU A 131 18.08 7.54 5.22
CA GLU A 131 17.44 6.68 4.21
C GLU A 131 15.90 6.61 4.36
N LYS A 132 15.27 7.71 4.79
CA LYS A 132 13.82 7.78 5.04
C LYS A 132 12.98 7.34 3.84
N SER A 133 13.51 7.49 2.62
CA SER A 133 12.81 7.08 1.40
C SER A 133 12.49 5.58 1.37
N ILE A 134 13.31 4.71 1.97
CA ILE A 134 13.02 3.27 2.05
C ILE A 134 11.77 3.07 2.91
N VAL A 135 11.80 3.63 4.12
CA VAL A 135 10.71 3.49 5.10
C VAL A 135 9.43 4.11 4.58
N ILE A 136 9.49 5.29 3.97
CA ILE A 136 8.35 5.95 3.32
C ILE A 136 7.67 5.02 2.31
N ASN A 137 8.44 4.43 1.39
CA ASN A 137 7.89 3.57 0.34
C ASN A 137 7.32 2.28 0.92
N LEU A 138 7.99 1.72 1.94
CA LEU A 138 7.50 0.54 2.65
C LEU A 138 6.17 0.82 3.35
N ILE A 139 6.05 1.94 4.07
CA ILE A 139 4.82 2.37 4.74
C ILE A 139 3.68 2.50 3.72
N ILE A 140 3.91 3.19 2.60
CA ILE A 140 2.88 3.36 1.56
C ILE A 140 2.42 2.00 1.03
N ALA A 141 3.36 1.12 0.72
CA ALA A 141 3.04 -0.19 0.17
C ALA A 141 2.29 -1.07 1.17
N ILE A 142 2.71 -1.11 2.43
CA ILE A 142 2.00 -1.84 3.50
C ILE A 142 0.60 -1.27 3.67
N MET A 143 0.44 0.04 3.86
CA MET A 143 -0.88 0.65 4.10
C MET A 143 -1.87 0.44 2.95
N VAL A 144 -1.39 0.33 1.71
CA VAL A 144 -2.25 0.03 0.56
C VAL A 144 -2.59 -1.46 0.50
N SER A 145 -1.60 -2.35 0.56
CA SER A 145 -1.79 -3.78 0.30
C SER A 145 -2.30 -4.57 1.49
N PHE A 146 -1.88 -4.20 2.71
CA PHE A 146 -2.20 -4.90 3.96
C PHE A 146 -3.71 -4.93 4.24
N GLY A 147 -4.50 -4.08 3.59
CA GLY A 147 -5.96 -4.12 3.64
C GLY A 147 -6.49 -5.51 3.31
N LEU A 148 -5.93 -6.20 2.30
CA LEU A 148 -6.33 -7.56 1.94
C LEU A 148 -6.20 -8.54 3.12
N LEU A 149 -5.05 -8.53 3.79
CA LEU A 149 -4.81 -9.40 4.94
C LEU A 149 -5.64 -8.97 6.15
N PHE A 150 -5.73 -7.67 6.42
CA PHE A 150 -6.51 -7.15 7.53
C PHE A 150 -8.00 -7.49 7.39
N GLY A 151 -8.55 -7.34 6.18
CA GLY A 151 -9.92 -7.71 5.86
C GLY A 151 -10.19 -9.20 5.98
N ALA A 152 -9.21 -10.05 5.67
CA ALA A 152 -9.35 -11.47 5.92
C ALA A 152 -9.25 -11.84 7.41
N LEU A 153 -8.30 -11.22 8.13
CA LEU A 153 -8.08 -11.44 9.57
C LEU A 153 -9.28 -11.03 10.45
N ILE A 154 -10.05 -10.02 10.04
CA ILE A 154 -11.23 -9.60 10.80
C ILE A 154 -12.37 -10.61 10.70
N ASN A 155 -12.40 -11.40 9.62
CA ASN A 155 -13.38 -12.45 9.39
C ASN A 155 -13.03 -13.73 10.12
N ASP A 156 -11.83 -14.28 9.87
CA ASP A 156 -11.36 -15.50 10.52
C ASP A 156 -9.82 -15.64 10.47
N LEU A 157 -9.28 -16.58 11.24
CA LEU A 157 -7.89 -17.03 11.17
C LEU A 157 -7.61 -17.89 9.93
N SER A 158 -8.63 -18.58 9.41
CA SER A 158 -8.52 -19.48 8.26
C SER A 158 -8.49 -18.68 6.94
N ILE A 159 -7.47 -17.85 6.77
CA ILE A 159 -7.33 -17.02 5.57
C ILE A 159 -7.01 -17.90 4.35
N PRO A 160 -7.80 -17.84 3.28
CA PRO A 160 -7.52 -18.59 2.06
C PRO A 160 -6.15 -18.23 1.49
N ILE A 161 -5.41 -19.25 1.01
CA ILE A 161 -4.00 -19.08 0.64
C ILE A 161 -3.79 -18.05 -0.48
N PHE A 162 -4.75 -17.93 -1.41
CA PHE A 162 -4.70 -16.96 -2.50
C PHE A 162 -4.75 -15.51 -2.01
N VAL A 163 -5.33 -15.21 -0.84
CA VAL A 163 -5.36 -13.85 -0.28
C VAL A 163 -3.96 -13.38 0.12
N TYR A 164 -3.10 -14.28 0.62
CA TYR A 164 -1.69 -13.95 0.89
C TYR A 164 -0.95 -13.62 -0.40
N PHE A 165 -1.20 -14.35 -1.48
CA PHE A 165 -0.62 -14.07 -2.79
C PHE A 165 -1.16 -12.76 -3.39
N PHE A 166 -2.45 -12.45 -3.23
CA PHE A 166 -3.01 -11.16 -3.63
C PHE A 166 -2.34 -10.00 -2.89
N PHE A 167 -2.11 -10.15 -1.58
CA PHE A 167 -1.38 -9.19 -0.77
C PHE A 167 0.05 -9.00 -1.31
N LEU A 168 0.80 -10.09 -1.48
CA LEU A 168 2.18 -10.04 -1.94
C LEU A 168 2.30 -9.42 -3.34
N GLY A 169 1.40 -9.78 -4.26
CA GLY A 169 1.35 -9.20 -5.61
C GLY A 169 0.99 -7.71 -5.60
N ALA A 170 0.00 -7.30 -4.79
CA ALA A 170 -0.36 -5.89 -4.64
C ALA A 170 0.78 -5.08 -3.98
N PHE A 171 1.44 -5.66 -2.98
CA PHE A 171 2.56 -5.06 -2.26
C PHE A 171 3.77 -4.84 -3.17
N SER A 172 4.22 -5.88 -3.88
CA SER A 172 5.36 -5.80 -4.80
C SER A 172 5.09 -4.83 -5.95
N LEU A 173 3.88 -4.85 -6.51
CA LEU A 173 3.50 -3.92 -7.58
C LEU A 173 3.46 -2.47 -7.10
N GLN A 174 2.95 -2.22 -5.89
CA GLN A 174 2.88 -0.88 -5.33
C GLN A 174 4.29 -0.33 -5.01
N LEU A 175 5.17 -1.14 -4.40
CA LEU A 175 6.58 -0.77 -4.21
C LEU A 175 7.27 -0.44 -5.54
N SER A 176 7.09 -1.29 -6.54
CA SER A 176 7.68 -1.10 -7.87
C SER A 176 7.24 0.23 -8.50
N LYS A 177 5.97 0.62 -8.34
CA LYS A 177 5.45 1.91 -8.84
C LYS A 177 6.01 3.11 -8.09
N ASP A 178 6.15 3.02 -6.79
CA ASP A 178 6.67 4.12 -5.97
C ASP A 178 8.17 4.34 -6.24
N LEU A 179 8.94 3.26 -6.43
CA LEU A 179 10.31 3.30 -6.94
C LEU A 179 10.42 3.96 -8.31
N LEU A 180 9.56 3.55 -9.26
CA LEU A 180 9.55 4.13 -10.60
C LEU A 180 9.22 5.62 -10.56
N LYS A 181 8.31 6.04 -9.66
CA LYS A 181 8.00 7.46 -9.42
C LYS A 181 9.20 8.21 -8.85
N SER A 182 10.01 7.58 -7.99
CA SER A 182 11.28 8.16 -7.52
C SER A 182 12.27 8.35 -8.67
N CYS A 183 12.46 7.36 -9.56
CA CYS A 183 13.30 7.51 -10.75
C CYS A 183 12.83 8.67 -11.65
N LYS A 184 11.51 8.79 -11.88
CA LYS A 184 10.94 9.91 -12.66
C LYS A 184 11.35 11.27 -12.12
N LYS A 185 11.32 11.44 -10.79
CA LYS A 185 11.64 12.71 -10.14
C LYS A 185 13.10 13.08 -10.36
N VAL A 186 14.01 12.14 -10.15
CA VAL A 186 15.46 12.34 -10.37
C VAL A 186 15.75 12.73 -11.82
N VAL A 187 15.10 12.08 -12.79
CA VAL A 187 15.36 12.31 -14.21
C VAL A 187 14.71 13.59 -14.74
N LYS A 188 13.47 13.90 -14.32
CA LYS A 188 12.70 15.05 -14.85
C LYS A 188 12.87 16.34 -14.04
N VAL A 189 13.26 16.26 -12.77
CA VAL A 189 13.38 17.40 -11.87
C VAL A 189 14.81 17.39 -11.35
N ARG A 190 15.74 17.99 -12.09
CA ARG A 190 17.12 18.24 -11.64
C ARG A 190 17.20 19.29 -10.51
N GLU A 191 16.08 19.89 -10.12
CA GLU A 191 15.99 20.84 -9.00
C GLU A 191 15.59 20.12 -7.70
N ASN A 192 16.61 19.78 -6.90
CA ASN A 192 16.49 19.22 -5.55
C ASN A 192 15.73 20.18 -4.62
N THR A 193 14.41 20.12 -4.65
CA THR A 193 13.53 20.79 -3.68
C THR A 193 13.04 19.84 -2.58
N GLU A 194 13.42 18.55 -2.62
CA GLU A 194 13.13 17.58 -1.56
C GLU A 194 14.39 17.34 -0.70
N GLU A 195 14.30 17.62 0.61
CA GLU A 195 15.42 17.53 1.58
C GLU A 195 15.79 16.08 1.99
N TYR A 196 15.04 15.06 1.56
CA TYR A 196 15.40 13.66 1.78
C TYR A 196 15.87 13.04 0.47
N LYS A 197 16.94 12.24 0.54
CA LYS A 197 17.43 11.53 -0.64
C LYS A 197 16.37 10.56 -1.14
N LEU A 198 15.96 10.73 -2.40
CA LEU A 198 15.05 9.80 -3.04
C LEU A 198 15.72 8.43 -3.14
N LEU A 199 14.93 7.35 -3.12
CA LEU A 199 15.51 6.00 -3.22
C LEU A 199 16.41 5.81 -4.44
N ALA A 200 16.01 6.43 -5.55
CA ALA A 200 16.76 6.40 -6.81
C ALA A 200 18.08 7.20 -6.73
N GLU A 201 18.22 8.15 -5.81
CA GLU A 201 19.48 8.83 -5.53
C GLU A 201 20.37 8.02 -4.59
N LEU A 202 19.77 7.33 -3.60
CA LEU A 202 20.49 6.46 -2.68
C LEU A 202 21.10 5.25 -3.40
N LEU A 203 20.34 4.63 -4.31
CA LEU A 203 20.72 3.39 -4.98
C LEU A 203 21.26 3.60 -6.39
N THR A 204 21.18 4.80 -6.96
CA THR A 204 21.27 5.13 -8.40
C THR A 204 20.06 4.67 -9.21
N VAL A 205 19.79 5.36 -10.32
CA VAL A 205 18.66 5.07 -11.22
C VAL A 205 18.77 3.64 -11.76
N LYS A 206 19.96 3.22 -12.19
CA LYS A 206 20.22 1.89 -12.74
C LYS A 206 19.98 0.74 -11.76
N LYS A 207 20.45 0.84 -10.49
CA LYS A 207 20.13 -0.21 -9.51
C LYS A 207 18.65 -0.19 -9.13
N SER A 208 18.04 0.99 -9.04
CA SER A 208 16.61 1.12 -8.78
C SER A 208 15.78 0.46 -9.88
N GLN A 209 16.19 0.60 -11.13
CA GLN A 209 15.58 -0.07 -12.28
C GLN A 209 15.64 -1.60 -12.16
N ASN A 210 16.79 -2.15 -11.76
CA ASN A 210 16.94 -3.58 -11.49
C ASN A 210 16.02 -4.07 -10.35
N ILE A 211 15.89 -3.30 -9.27
CA ILE A 211 14.98 -3.63 -8.16
C ILE A 211 13.52 -3.59 -8.64
N ILE A 212 13.15 -2.60 -9.45
CA ILE A 212 11.81 -2.50 -10.05
C ILE A 212 11.51 -3.75 -10.89
N LEU A 213 12.47 -4.20 -11.71
CA LEU A 213 12.35 -5.45 -12.50
C LEU A 213 12.14 -6.66 -11.60
N VAL A 214 12.96 -6.84 -10.56
CA VAL A 214 12.80 -7.96 -9.61
C VAL A 214 11.42 -7.94 -8.96
N LEU A 215 10.94 -6.76 -8.53
CA LEU A 215 9.61 -6.62 -7.94
C LEU A 215 8.49 -6.89 -8.95
N GLN A 216 8.65 -6.53 -10.22
CA GLN A 216 7.70 -6.86 -11.28
C GLN A 216 7.66 -8.38 -11.54
N SER A 217 8.83 -9.04 -11.59
CA SER A 217 8.91 -10.50 -11.72
C SER A 217 8.26 -11.21 -10.53
N LEU A 218 8.54 -10.78 -9.30
CA LEU A 218 7.87 -11.30 -8.10
C LEU A 218 6.36 -11.09 -8.16
N THR A 219 5.92 -9.91 -8.61
CA THR A 219 4.49 -9.63 -8.81
C THR A 219 3.87 -10.67 -9.76
N ILE A 220 4.49 -10.93 -10.91
CA ILE A 220 3.99 -11.92 -11.88
C ILE A 220 3.87 -13.30 -11.22
N VAL A 221 4.89 -13.74 -10.50
CA VAL A 221 4.86 -15.03 -9.78
C VAL A 221 3.70 -15.09 -8.80
N PHE A 222 3.53 -14.07 -7.95
CA PHE A 222 2.44 -14.01 -6.98
C PHE A 222 1.05 -13.92 -7.61
N LEU A 223 0.91 -13.42 -8.83
CA LEU A 223 -0.36 -13.37 -9.54
C LEU A 223 -0.67 -14.67 -10.30
N VAL A 224 0.35 -15.40 -10.73
CA VAL A 224 0.21 -16.68 -11.44
C VAL A 224 -0.16 -17.81 -10.48
N ILE A 225 0.42 -17.85 -9.26
CA ILE A 225 0.17 -18.94 -8.31
C ILE A 225 -1.33 -19.11 -7.98
N PRO A 226 -2.10 -18.05 -7.67
CA PRO A 226 -3.54 -18.16 -7.42
C PRO A 226 -4.36 -18.75 -8.58
N LEU A 227 -3.85 -18.75 -9.82
CA LEU A 227 -4.53 -19.40 -10.94
C LEU A 227 -4.65 -20.92 -10.76
N PHE A 228 -3.86 -21.51 -9.86
CA PHE A 228 -3.88 -22.94 -9.55
C PHE A 228 -4.54 -23.25 -8.20
N THR A 229 -5.27 -22.28 -7.63
CA THR A 229 -5.96 -22.44 -6.35
C THR A 229 -7.48 -22.46 -6.54
N ASP A 230 -8.19 -23.00 -5.57
CA ASP A 230 -9.66 -23.11 -5.59
C ASP A 230 -10.34 -21.76 -5.32
N ILE A 231 -10.25 -20.85 -6.29
CA ILE A 231 -10.98 -19.58 -6.29
C ILE A 231 -12.43 -19.83 -6.67
N PHE A 232 -13.35 -19.37 -5.83
CA PHE A 232 -14.79 -19.61 -5.97
C PHE A 232 -15.32 -19.29 -7.37
N ASN A 233 -15.06 -18.08 -7.87
CA ASN A 233 -15.45 -17.65 -9.21
C ASN A 233 -14.26 -17.55 -10.17
N TYR A 234 -13.59 -18.69 -10.37
CA TYR A 234 -12.38 -18.82 -11.17
C TYR A 234 -12.47 -18.15 -12.55
N PHE A 235 -13.54 -18.39 -13.31
CA PHE A 235 -13.67 -17.87 -14.68
C PHE A 235 -13.79 -16.34 -14.75
N LEU A 236 -14.55 -15.73 -13.83
CA LEU A 236 -14.71 -14.27 -13.78
C LEU A 236 -13.44 -13.59 -13.27
N TYR A 237 -12.73 -14.24 -12.34
CA TYR A 237 -11.42 -13.80 -11.87
C TYR A 237 -10.34 -13.88 -12.97
N LEU A 238 -10.34 -14.95 -13.77
CA LEU A 238 -9.28 -15.25 -14.74
C LEU A 238 -9.09 -14.15 -15.79
N ILE A 239 -10.17 -13.63 -16.37
CA ILE A 239 -10.13 -12.64 -17.46
C ILE A 239 -9.37 -11.36 -17.05
N PRO A 240 -9.79 -10.60 -16.03
CA PRO A 240 -9.07 -9.40 -15.60
C PRO A 240 -7.68 -9.73 -15.03
N MET A 241 -7.49 -10.91 -14.44
CA MET A 241 -6.17 -11.34 -13.95
C MET A 241 -5.17 -11.52 -15.09
N LEU A 242 -5.55 -12.21 -16.16
CA LEU A 242 -4.70 -12.36 -17.35
C LEU A 242 -4.36 -11.01 -17.98
N ILE A 243 -5.34 -10.11 -18.09
CA ILE A 243 -5.08 -8.73 -18.57
C ILE A 243 -4.07 -8.03 -17.66
N ALA A 244 -4.22 -8.13 -16.34
CA ALA A 244 -3.28 -7.54 -15.39
C ALA A 244 -1.85 -8.09 -15.56
N ILE A 245 -1.71 -9.41 -15.67
CA ILE A 245 -0.42 -10.09 -15.89
C ILE A 245 0.21 -9.62 -17.20
N ILE A 246 -0.54 -9.60 -18.31
CA ILE A 246 -0.03 -9.14 -19.61
C ILE A 246 0.49 -7.70 -19.52
N LEU A 247 -0.27 -6.79 -18.88
CA LEU A 247 0.15 -5.41 -18.70
C LEU A 247 1.43 -5.28 -17.88
N ILE A 248 1.59 -6.09 -16.82
CA ILE A 248 2.78 -6.10 -15.97
C ILE A 248 3.98 -6.71 -16.71
N VAL A 249 3.78 -7.76 -17.50
CA VAL A 249 4.82 -8.36 -18.35
C VAL A 249 5.32 -7.36 -19.39
N ILE A 250 4.43 -6.70 -20.12
CA ILE A 250 4.81 -5.65 -21.09
C ILE A 250 5.54 -4.50 -20.37
N SER A 251 5.08 -4.13 -19.18
CA SER A 251 5.75 -3.11 -18.36
C SER A 251 7.17 -3.53 -17.96
N ALA A 252 7.39 -4.80 -17.60
CA ALA A 252 8.71 -5.35 -17.28
C ALA A 252 9.62 -5.40 -18.51
N ILE A 253 9.09 -5.80 -19.68
CA ILE A 253 9.84 -5.80 -20.95
C ILE A 253 10.31 -4.39 -21.29
N PHE A 254 9.43 -3.39 -21.23
CA PHE A 254 9.83 -2.00 -21.46
C PHE A 254 10.83 -1.50 -20.41
N ASN A 255 10.65 -1.87 -19.15
CA ASN A 255 11.60 -1.54 -18.10
C ASN A 255 12.97 -2.22 -18.30
N TYR A 256 13.05 -3.33 -19.03
CA TYR A 256 14.32 -3.97 -19.37
C TYR A 256 14.99 -3.33 -20.60
N ILE A 257 14.19 -2.98 -21.61
CA ILE A 257 14.69 -2.43 -22.90
C ILE A 257 15.17 -0.99 -22.75
N TYR A 258 14.43 -0.15 -22.01
CA TYR A 258 14.72 1.28 -21.95
C TYR A 258 15.61 1.64 -20.76
N ASP A 259 16.62 2.48 -21.00
CA ASP A 259 17.47 3.02 -19.94
C ASP A 259 16.86 4.30 -19.36
N PHE A 260 16.32 4.22 -18.14
CA PHE A 260 15.70 5.38 -17.48
C PHE A 260 16.70 6.45 -17.05
N GLU A 261 18.00 6.18 -17.09
CA GLU A 261 19.03 7.20 -16.84
C GLU A 261 19.04 8.25 -17.97
N THR A 262 18.69 7.84 -19.20
CA THR A 262 18.68 8.70 -20.39
C THR A 262 17.33 9.35 -20.64
N GLU A 263 16.24 8.57 -20.61
CA GLU A 263 14.88 9.10 -20.79
C GLU A 263 13.85 8.30 -20.01
N TYR A 264 13.11 8.98 -19.12
CA TYR A 264 12.03 8.34 -18.37
C TYR A 264 10.81 8.05 -19.25
N MET A 265 10.47 6.77 -19.41
CA MET A 265 9.30 6.35 -20.17
C MET A 265 8.03 6.30 -19.32
N GLY A 266 7.20 7.34 -19.43
CA GLY A 266 5.93 7.43 -18.68
C GLY A 266 4.93 6.30 -18.93
N ARG A 267 5.06 5.59 -20.06
CA ARG A 267 4.20 4.45 -20.43
C ARG A 267 4.32 3.29 -19.44
N VAL A 268 5.52 3.02 -18.91
CA VAL A 268 5.75 1.94 -17.93
C VAL A 268 4.90 2.15 -16.69
N PHE A 269 4.87 3.38 -16.16
CA PHE A 269 4.04 3.72 -15.00
C PHE A 269 2.54 3.61 -15.27
N ILE A 270 2.09 3.97 -16.48
CA ILE A 270 0.68 3.84 -16.88
C ILE A 270 0.28 2.38 -16.93
N LEU A 271 1.10 1.51 -17.54
CA LEU A 271 0.85 0.07 -17.62
C LEU A 271 0.71 -0.56 -16.22
N MET A 272 1.61 -0.23 -15.30
CA MET A 272 1.53 -0.72 -13.91
C MET A 272 0.30 -0.20 -13.16
N ARG A 273 -0.14 1.04 -13.44
CA ARG A 273 -1.35 1.61 -12.84
C ARG A 273 -2.61 0.91 -13.38
N SER A 274 -2.67 0.65 -14.68
CA SER A 274 -3.76 -0.09 -15.30
C SER A 274 -3.79 -1.54 -14.82
N GLY A 275 -2.63 -2.20 -14.73
CA GLY A 275 -2.52 -3.54 -14.15
C GLY A 275 -3.07 -3.61 -12.73
N MET A 276 -2.70 -2.66 -11.86
CA MET A 276 -3.24 -2.57 -10.49
C MET A 276 -4.78 -2.39 -10.46
N PHE A 277 -5.35 -1.67 -11.43
CA PHE A 277 -6.80 -1.52 -11.54
C PHE A 277 -7.46 -2.84 -11.96
N CYS A 278 -6.89 -3.55 -12.93
CA CYS A 278 -7.33 -4.88 -13.33
C CYS A 278 -7.23 -5.89 -12.16
N LEU A 279 -6.21 -5.79 -11.30
CA LEU A 279 -6.11 -6.60 -10.09
C LEU A 279 -7.26 -6.37 -9.12
N ILE A 280 -7.63 -5.11 -8.88
CA ILE A 280 -8.79 -4.78 -8.02
C ILE A 280 -10.07 -5.43 -8.57
N ILE A 281 -10.28 -5.38 -9.88
CA ILE A 281 -11.44 -6.03 -10.53
C ILE A 281 -11.34 -7.56 -10.40
N ALA A 282 -10.17 -8.15 -10.63
CA ALA A 282 -9.96 -9.58 -10.50
C ALA A 282 -10.29 -10.05 -9.08
N TYR A 283 -9.72 -9.38 -8.06
CA TYR A 283 -9.96 -9.71 -6.65
C TYR A 283 -11.42 -9.53 -6.24
N PHE A 284 -12.13 -8.60 -6.86
CA PHE A 284 -13.57 -8.45 -6.68
C PHE A 284 -14.34 -9.64 -7.26
N PHE A 285 -14.03 -10.07 -8.48
CA PHE A 285 -14.66 -11.25 -9.09
C PHE A 285 -14.23 -12.57 -8.48
N ALA A 286 -13.08 -12.65 -7.81
CA ALA A 286 -12.73 -13.80 -6.99
C ALA A 286 -13.67 -13.95 -5.77
N SER A 287 -14.29 -12.83 -5.36
CA SER A 287 -15.00 -12.71 -4.08
C SER A 287 -16.52 -12.75 -4.18
N ILE A 288 -17.09 -12.35 -5.32
CA ILE A 288 -18.51 -12.57 -5.67
C ILE A 288 -18.60 -13.96 -6.22
#